data_AF-C4ZDT3-F1
#
_entry.id   AF-C4ZDT3-F1
#
_cell.length_a   1.000
_cell.length_b   1.000
_cell.length_c   1.000
_cell.angle_alpha   90.00
_cell.angle_beta   90.00
_cell.angle_gamma   90.00
#
_symmetry.space_group_name_H-M   'P 1'
#
loop_
_entity.id
_entity.type
_entity.pdbx_description
1 polymer ?
#
loop_
_entity_poly.entity_id
_entity_poly.type
_entity_poly.pdbx_seq_one_letter_code
_entity_poly.pdbx_strand_id
1 'polypeptide(L)'
;MAKKNDRKEYNKLKKKKADNKKQQEQCQSEIDVLDEKIERLKAAYRKLDDAKEAIDDIKHNQRNMINSDLYQCMWTGSNAQECYDSCESGNLYTAYDGYVSNIDAAEDAINWEINTLKEKVNEKYGVLSGLVNAWDDLCTKIQNFFN
;
A
#
# COMPACT_ATOMS: atom_id res chain seq x y z
N MET A 1 51.24 -24.60 -18.80
CA MET A 1 50.39 -24.50 -17.58
C MET A 1 49.40 -23.33 -17.62
N ALA A 2 49.71 -22.20 -18.26
CA ALA A 2 48.83 -21.03 -18.39
C ALA A 2 47.39 -21.34 -18.90
N LYS A 3 47.25 -21.98 -20.07
CA LYS A 3 45.92 -22.27 -20.69
C LYS A 3 44.94 -23.09 -19.81
N LYS A 4 45.43 -23.93 -18.90
CA LYS A 4 44.58 -24.74 -17.99
C LYS A 4 44.11 -23.90 -16.80
N ASN A 5 44.89 -22.91 -16.39
CA ASN A 5 44.53 -21.97 -15.33
C ASN A 5 43.47 -20.99 -15.83
N ASP A 6 43.64 -20.46 -17.04
CA ASP A 6 42.71 -19.52 -17.67
C ASP A 6 41.31 -20.14 -17.85
N ARG A 7 41.25 -21.42 -18.27
CA ARG A 7 39.98 -22.15 -18.41
C ARG A 7 39.26 -22.39 -17.07
N LYS A 8 40.01 -22.57 -15.97
CA LYS A 8 39.41 -22.72 -14.63
C LYS A 8 38.81 -21.40 -14.15
N GLU A 9 39.54 -20.29 -14.31
CA GLU A 9 39.06 -18.97 -13.90
C GLU A 9 37.85 -18.53 -14.74
N TYR A 10 37.87 -18.76 -16.06
CA TYR A 10 36.71 -18.54 -16.93
C TYR A 10 35.45 -19.28 -16.45
N ASN A 11 35.56 -20.58 -16.16
CA ASN A 11 34.43 -21.38 -15.68
C ASN A 11 33.90 -20.89 -14.33
N LYS A 12 34.79 -20.44 -13.44
CA LYS A 12 34.43 -19.85 -12.15
C LYS A 12 33.65 -18.55 -12.32
N LEU A 13 34.10 -17.66 -13.21
CA LEU A 13 33.39 -16.41 -13.53
C LEU A 13 32.02 -16.69 -14.15
N LYS A 14 31.93 -17.67 -15.07
CA LYS A 14 30.65 -18.09 -15.66
C LYS A 14 29.67 -18.60 -14.60
N LYS A 15 30.14 -19.37 -13.62
CA LYS A 15 29.30 -19.82 -12.50
C LYS A 15 28.82 -18.64 -11.64
N LYS A 16 29.73 -17.74 -11.25
CA LYS A 16 29.37 -16.53 -10.48
C LYS A 16 28.32 -15.68 -11.21
N LYS A 17 28.46 -15.55 -12.54
CA LYS A 17 27.49 -14.84 -13.38
C LYS A 17 26.11 -15.51 -13.29
N ALA A 18 26.03 -16.83 -13.46
CA ALA A 18 24.77 -17.56 -13.34
C ALA A 18 24.14 -17.44 -11.93
N ASP A 19 24.94 -17.51 -10.87
CA ASP A 19 24.47 -17.36 -9.49
C ASP A 19 23.96 -15.94 -9.23
N ASN A 20 24.67 -14.91 -9.72
CA ASN A 20 24.23 -13.52 -9.62
C ASN A 20 22.89 -13.29 -10.33
N LYS A 21 22.66 -13.85 -11.53
CA LYS A 21 21.36 -13.76 -12.21
C LYS A 21 20.22 -14.32 -11.37
N LYS A 22 20.42 -15.48 -10.74
CA LYS A 22 19.42 -16.07 -9.84
C LYS A 22 19.13 -15.18 -8.64
N GLN A 23 20.16 -14.52 -8.09
CA GLN A 23 19.97 -13.57 -7.00
C GLN A 23 19.18 -12.33 -7.45
N GLN A 24 19.41 -11.83 -8.66
CA GLN A 24 18.61 -10.73 -9.23
C GLN A 24 17.14 -11.13 -9.38
N GLU A 25 16.87 -12.30 -9.96
CA GLU A 25 15.50 -12.83 -10.13
C GLU A 25 14.79 -13.00 -8.79
N GLN A 26 15.47 -13.54 -7.78
CA GLN A 26 14.94 -13.67 -6.42
C GLN A 26 14.66 -12.29 -5.79
N CYS A 27 15.59 -11.35 -5.91
CA CYS A 27 15.43 -10.01 -5.36
C CYS A 27 14.27 -9.26 -6.01
N GLN A 28 14.09 -9.40 -7.33
CA GLN A 28 12.95 -8.81 -8.04
C GLN A 28 11.63 -9.42 -7.57
N SER A 29 11.55 -10.75 -7.43
CA SER A 29 10.34 -11.40 -6.92
C SER A 29 9.95 -10.93 -5.52
N GLU A 30 10.93 -10.64 -4.65
CA GLU A 30 10.66 -10.09 -3.32
C GLU A 30 10.13 -8.66 -3.37
N ILE A 31 10.64 -7.83 -4.29
CA ILE A 31 10.12 -6.48 -4.55
C ILE A 31 8.66 -6.56 -5.03
N ASP A 32 8.38 -7.42 -6.01
CA ASP A 32 7.04 -7.56 -6.58
C ASP A 32 6.00 -7.94 -5.51
N VAL A 33 6.36 -8.84 -4.58
CA VAL A 33 5.48 -9.23 -3.46
C VAL A 33 5.22 -8.06 -2.50
N LEU A 34 6.22 -7.22 -2.24
CA LEU A 34 6.06 -6.04 -1.38
C LEU A 34 5.17 -4.99 -2.07
N ASP A 35 5.37 -4.76 -3.36
CA ASP A 35 4.55 -3.84 -4.15
C ASP A 35 3.09 -4.30 -4.21
N GLU A 36 2.84 -5.60 -4.40
CA GLU A 36 1.48 -6.15 -4.30
C GLU A 36 0.82 -5.88 -2.94
N LYS A 37 1.58 -6.03 -1.84
CA LYS A 37 1.07 -5.75 -0.50
C LYS A 37 0.73 -4.26 -0.33
N ILE A 38 1.57 -3.38 -0.85
CA ILE A 38 1.34 -1.92 -0.85
C ILE A 38 0.05 -1.60 -1.62
N GLU A 39 -0.16 -2.17 -2.81
CA GLU A 39 -1.36 -1.90 -3.60
C GLU A 39 -2.64 -2.41 -2.92
N ARG A 40 -2.60 -3.56 -2.25
CA ARG A 40 -3.73 -4.04 -1.44
C ARG A 40 -4.06 -3.10 -0.29
N LEU A 41 -3.04 -2.56 0.39
CA LEU A 41 -3.23 -1.58 1.46
C LEU A 41 -3.81 -0.26 0.94
N LYS A 42 -3.32 0.25 -0.20
CA LYS A 42 -3.91 1.43 -0.85
C LYS A 42 -5.37 1.21 -1.27
N ALA A 43 -5.72 0.00 -1.69
CA ALA A 43 -7.11 -0.34 -2.00
C ALA A 43 -7.99 -0.39 -0.74
N ALA A 44 -7.47 -0.90 0.38
CA ALA A 44 -8.17 -0.87 1.66
C ALA A 44 -8.36 0.56 2.17
N TYR A 45 -7.34 1.40 2.08
CA TYR A 45 -7.40 2.83 2.42
C TYR A 45 -8.54 3.54 1.67
N ARG A 46 -8.62 3.37 0.35
CA ARG A 46 -9.67 4.01 -0.46
C ARG A 46 -11.08 3.63 -0.02
N LYS A 47 -11.29 2.38 0.41
CA LYS A 47 -12.61 1.94 0.93
C LYS A 47 -12.95 2.58 2.28
N LEU A 48 -11.95 2.89 3.10
CA LEU A 48 -12.15 3.59 4.36
C LEU A 48 -12.52 5.05 4.11
N ASP A 49 -11.83 5.68 3.16
CA ASP A 49 -12.10 7.04 2.69
C ASP A 49 -13.54 7.16 2.14
N ASP A 50 -13.94 6.24 1.23
CA ASP A 50 -15.31 6.16 0.72
C ASP A 50 -16.36 6.01 1.86
N ALA A 51 -16.05 5.19 2.87
CA ALA A 51 -16.94 4.96 4.00
C ALA A 51 -17.09 6.20 4.89
N LYS A 52 -16.01 6.98 5.02
CA LYS A 52 -15.99 8.23 5.77
C LYS A 52 -16.81 9.31 5.06
N GLU A 53 -16.66 9.44 3.74
CA GLU A 53 -17.50 10.33 2.91
C GLU A 53 -18.98 9.97 3.04
N ALA A 54 -19.32 8.67 3.00
CA ALA A 54 -20.70 8.23 3.19
C ALA A 54 -21.25 8.57 4.60
N ILE A 55 -20.44 8.53 5.65
CA ILE A 55 -20.84 8.97 7.00
C ILE A 55 -21.10 10.48 7.01
N ASP A 56 -20.23 11.27 6.37
CA ASP A 56 -20.40 12.72 6.28
C ASP A 56 -21.68 13.10 5.51
N ASP A 57 -22.01 12.39 4.44
CA ASP A 57 -23.27 12.56 3.70
C ASP A 57 -24.50 12.23 4.56
N ILE A 58 -24.45 11.13 5.32
CA ILE A 58 -25.53 10.76 6.25
C ILE A 58 -25.71 11.85 7.31
N LYS A 59 -24.60 12.33 7.90
CA LYS A 59 -24.59 13.40 8.90
C LYS A 59 -25.17 14.70 8.33
N HIS A 60 -24.84 15.04 7.08
CA HIS A 60 -25.39 16.19 6.38
C HIS A 60 -26.89 16.06 6.15
N ASN A 61 -27.36 14.90 5.67
CA ASN A 61 -28.77 14.63 5.43
C ASN A 61 -29.60 14.67 6.72
N GLN A 62 -29.10 14.07 7.81
CA GLN A 62 -29.72 14.15 9.13
C GLN A 62 -29.87 15.60 9.58
N ARG A 63 -28.82 16.43 9.42
CA ARG A 63 -28.87 17.85 9.77
C ARG A 63 -29.93 18.59 8.96
N ASN A 64 -30.07 18.29 7.67
CA ASN A 64 -31.09 18.91 6.83
C ASN A 64 -32.51 18.50 7.21
N MET A 65 -32.72 17.25 7.65
CA MET A 65 -34.03 16.78 8.14
C MET A 65 -34.47 17.55 9.38
N ILE A 66 -33.56 17.83 10.32
CA ILE A 66 -33.85 18.61 11.53
C ILE A 66 -34.17 20.07 11.19
N ASN A 67 -33.35 20.69 10.33
CA ASN A 67 -33.36 22.14 10.11
C ASN A 67 -34.31 22.60 8.98
N SER A 68 -35.08 21.70 8.38
CA SER A 68 -35.95 22.03 7.25
C SER A 68 -37.42 21.99 7.65
N ASP A 69 -38.04 23.17 7.67
CA ASP A 69 -39.49 23.34 7.86
C ASP A 69 -40.30 22.51 6.84
N LEU A 70 -39.71 22.22 5.68
CA LEU A 70 -40.31 21.46 4.58
C LEU A 70 -40.44 19.97 4.94
N TYR A 71 -39.47 19.38 5.63
CA TYR A 71 -39.56 17.98 6.07
C TYR A 71 -40.53 17.84 7.24
N GLN A 72 -40.46 18.74 8.23
CA GLN A 72 -41.36 18.72 9.40
C GLN A 72 -42.84 18.89 9.02
N CYS A 73 -43.15 19.65 7.95
CA CYS A 73 -44.54 19.83 7.50
C CYS A 73 -45.04 18.72 6.56
N MET A 74 -44.15 17.99 5.86
CA MET A 74 -44.55 16.94 4.91
C MET A 74 -44.60 15.54 5.52
N TRP A 75 -43.83 15.25 6.57
CA TRP A 75 -43.82 13.93 7.22
C TRP A 75 -44.24 14.03 8.69
N THR A 76 -45.45 13.55 8.98
CA THR A 76 -46.10 13.70 10.29
C THR A 76 -46.56 12.35 10.84
N GLY A 77 -46.84 12.30 12.15
CA GLY A 77 -47.26 11.10 12.87
C GLY A 77 -46.21 10.60 13.86
N SER A 78 -46.59 9.66 14.72
CA SER A 78 -45.76 9.18 15.84
C SER A 78 -44.38 8.68 15.40
N ASN A 79 -44.32 7.95 14.28
CA ASN A 79 -43.07 7.38 13.76
C ASN A 79 -42.13 8.46 13.20
N ALA A 80 -42.68 9.54 12.64
CA ALA A 80 -41.89 10.66 12.16
C ALA A 80 -41.29 11.43 13.35
N GLN A 81 -42.09 11.67 14.40
CA GLN A 81 -41.63 12.34 15.62
C GLN A 81 -40.49 11.56 16.29
N GLU A 82 -40.63 10.24 16.42
CA GLU A 82 -39.57 9.38 16.98
C GLU A 82 -38.26 9.47 16.19
N CYS A 83 -38.35 9.61 14.86
CA CYS A 83 -37.19 9.81 13.99
C CYS A 83 -36.54 11.19 14.22
N TYR A 84 -37.31 12.28 14.30
CA TYR A 84 -36.79 13.61 14.58
C TYR A 84 -36.14 13.69 15.97
N ASP A 85 -36.80 13.17 16.99
CA ASP A 85 -36.28 13.13 18.36
C ASP A 85 -34.96 12.36 18.42
N SER A 86 -34.87 11.24 17.67
CA SER A 86 -33.62 10.48 17.54
C SER A 86 -32.51 11.30 16.87
N CYS A 87 -32.85 12.06 15.83
CA CYS A 87 -31.91 12.94 15.12
C CYS A 87 -31.42 14.11 15.98
N GLU A 88 -32.28 14.66 16.84
CA GLU A 88 -31.96 15.76 17.76
C GLU A 88 -31.26 15.30 19.05
N SER A 89 -31.44 14.03 19.44
CA SER A 89 -30.90 13.48 20.70
C SER A 89 -29.38 13.57 20.86
N GLY A 90 -28.63 13.90 19.80
CA GLY A 90 -27.17 14.00 19.81
C GLY A 90 -26.44 12.65 19.81
N ASN A 91 -27.11 11.55 20.17
CA ASN A 91 -26.53 10.21 20.22
C ASN A 91 -25.98 9.75 18.87
N LEU A 92 -26.70 10.05 17.78
CA LEU A 92 -26.27 9.72 16.42
C LEU A 92 -25.00 10.48 16.01
N TYR A 93 -24.89 11.76 16.36
CA TYR A 93 -23.68 12.55 16.09
C TYR A 93 -22.47 12.00 16.82
N THR A 94 -22.62 11.67 18.11
CA THR A 94 -21.55 11.02 18.90
C THR A 94 -21.15 9.67 18.29
N ALA A 95 -22.11 8.89 17.81
CA ALA A 95 -21.83 7.62 17.15
C ALA A 95 -21.04 7.82 15.84
N TYR A 96 -21.46 8.75 14.98
CA TYR A 96 -20.74 9.07 13.74
C TYR A 96 -19.32 9.55 14.00
N ASP A 97 -19.13 10.47 14.94
CA ASP A 97 -17.80 10.98 15.30
C ASP A 97 -16.90 9.84 15.82
N GLY A 98 -17.47 8.90 16.57
CA GLY A 98 -16.78 7.68 17.00
C GLY A 98 -16.38 6.78 15.81
N TYR A 99 -17.27 6.58 14.83
CA TYR A 99 -16.95 5.81 13.62
C TYR A 99 -15.86 6.48 12.79
N VAL A 100 -15.96 7.79 12.57
CA VAL A 100 -14.94 8.58 11.85
C VAL A 100 -13.59 8.49 12.56
N SER A 101 -13.56 8.65 13.88
CA SER A 101 -12.32 8.55 14.66
C SER A 101 -11.66 7.16 14.55
N ASN A 102 -12.47 6.09 14.50
CA ASN A 102 -11.95 4.73 14.30
C ASN A 102 -11.43 4.52 12.88
N ILE A 103 -12.08 5.12 11.88
CA ILE A 103 -11.62 5.11 10.49
C ILE A 103 -10.28 5.85 10.38
N ASP A 104 -10.17 7.04 10.96
CA ASP A 104 -8.92 7.83 10.96
C ASP A 104 -7.75 7.04 11.55
N ALA A 105 -7.98 6.39 12.70
CA ALA A 105 -6.97 5.54 13.32
C ALA A 105 -6.53 4.36 12.43
N ALA A 106 -7.47 3.78 11.67
CA ALA A 106 -7.17 2.71 10.72
C ALA A 106 -6.42 3.22 9.48
N GLU A 107 -6.79 4.39 8.96
CA GLU A 107 -6.11 5.07 7.86
C GLU A 107 -4.66 5.41 8.23
N ASP A 108 -4.44 5.96 9.42
CA ASP A 108 -3.10 6.25 9.95
C ASP A 108 -2.23 4.99 10.06
N ALA A 109 -2.80 3.90 10.59
CA ALA A 109 -2.11 2.62 10.70
C ALA A 109 -1.73 2.05 9.31
N ILE A 110 -2.64 2.14 8.34
CA ILE A 110 -2.38 1.72 6.95
C ILE A 110 -1.29 2.59 6.32
N ASN A 111 -1.35 3.91 6.48
CA ASN A 111 -0.35 4.84 5.96
C ASN A 111 1.04 4.55 6.54
N TRP A 112 1.11 4.27 7.84
CA TRP A 112 2.35 3.86 8.48
C TRP A 112 2.92 2.60 7.82
N GLU A 113 2.12 1.54 7.69
CA GLU A 113 2.57 0.26 7.12
C GLU A 113 2.99 0.41 5.66
N ILE A 114 2.28 1.20 4.85
CA ILE A 114 2.66 1.51 3.47
C ILE A 114 4.06 2.14 3.43
N ASN A 115 4.33 3.13 4.28
CA ASN A 115 5.64 3.80 4.30
C ASN A 115 6.77 2.82 4.68
N THR A 116 6.53 1.93 5.64
CA THR A 116 7.53 0.92 6.00
C THR A 116 7.76 -0.12 4.94
N LEU A 117 6.73 -0.53 4.21
CA LEU A 117 6.90 -1.41 3.06
C LEU A 117 7.69 -0.72 1.94
N LYS A 118 7.45 0.57 1.69
CA LYS A 118 8.23 1.35 0.72
C LYS A 118 9.71 1.43 1.09
N GLU A 119 10.03 1.63 2.37
CA GLU A 119 11.44 1.58 2.82
C GLU A 119 12.08 0.21 2.54
N LYS A 120 11.38 -0.89 2.83
CA LYS A 120 11.87 -2.24 2.50
C LYS A 120 12.05 -2.44 0.99
N VAL A 121 11.15 -1.92 0.17
CA VAL A 121 11.27 -1.92 -1.29
C VAL A 121 12.53 -1.16 -1.72
N ASN A 122 12.78 0.02 -1.16
CA ASN A 122 13.98 0.82 -1.46
C ASN A 122 15.28 0.08 -1.09
N GLU A 123 15.33 -0.56 0.09
CA GLU A 123 16.46 -1.39 0.51
C GLU A 123 16.73 -2.51 -0.50
N LYS A 124 15.68 -3.20 -0.97
CA LYS A 124 15.79 -4.28 -1.96
C LYS A 124 16.23 -3.77 -3.32
N TYR A 125 15.75 -2.61 -3.78
CA TYR A 125 16.26 -1.98 -4.99
C TYR A 125 17.75 -1.63 -4.89
N GLY A 126 18.22 -1.22 -3.70
CA GLY A 126 19.65 -1.03 -3.43
C GLY A 126 20.46 -2.31 -3.62
N VAL A 127 19.97 -3.43 -3.07
CA VAL A 127 20.59 -4.76 -3.27
C VAL A 127 20.60 -5.16 -4.74
N LEU A 128 19.47 -5.02 -5.43
CA LEU A 128 19.33 -5.35 -6.85
C LEU A 128 20.31 -4.53 -7.71
N SER A 129 20.43 -3.23 -7.46
CA SER A 129 21.40 -2.36 -8.13
C SER A 129 22.84 -2.83 -7.92
N GLY A 130 23.20 -3.23 -6.70
CA GLY A 130 24.50 -3.84 -6.40
C GLY A 130 24.75 -5.13 -7.18
N LEU A 131 23.73 -5.98 -7.34
CA LEU A 131 23.82 -7.22 -8.11
C LEU A 131 23.99 -6.95 -9.61
N VAL A 132 23.30 -5.95 -10.16
CA VAL A 132 23.44 -5.52 -11.56
C VAL A 132 24.84 -4.99 -11.84
N ASN A 133 25.39 -4.14 -10.96
CA ASN A 133 26.76 -3.66 -11.09
C ASN A 133 27.78 -4.80 -11.06
N ALA A 134 27.59 -5.78 -10.16
CA ALA A 134 28.44 -6.96 -10.09
C ALA A 134 28.33 -7.84 -11.35
N TRP A 135 27.14 -7.89 -11.98
CA TRP A 135 26.94 -8.58 -13.25
C TRP A 135 27.75 -7.95 -14.39
N ASP A 136 27.78 -6.62 -14.47
CA ASP A 136 28.52 -5.89 -15.51
C ASP A 136 30.03 -6.07 -15.36
N ASP A 137 30.55 -6.03 -14.13
CA ASP A 137 31.95 -6.36 -13.83
C ASP A 137 32.28 -7.82 -14.23
N LEU A 138 31.40 -8.78 -13.91
CA LEU A 138 31.57 -10.17 -14.35
C LEU A 138 31.56 -10.30 -15.87
N CYS A 139 30.69 -9.56 -16.57
CA CYS A 139 30.66 -9.55 -18.04
C CYS A 139 31.97 -9.02 -18.63
N THR A 140 32.47 -7.90 -18.09
CA THR A 140 33.74 -7.29 -18.51
C THR A 140 34.92 -8.25 -18.28
N LYS A 141 35.01 -8.84 -17.09
CA LYS A 141 36.05 -9.84 -16.77
C LYS A 141 36.01 -11.04 -17.70
N ILE A 142 34.82 -11.53 -18.04
CA ILE A 142 34.65 -12.64 -18.98
C ILE A 142 35.06 -12.24 -20.40
N GLN A 143 34.68 -11.05 -20.88
CA GLN A 143 35.06 -10.54 -22.20
C GLN A 143 36.58 -10.43 -22.36
N ASN A 144 37.29 -10.00 -21.31
CA ASN A 144 38.74 -9.89 -21.30
C ASN A 144 39.49 -11.24 -21.46
N PHE A 145 38.82 -12.39 -21.41
CA PHE A 145 39.44 -13.67 -21.78
C PHE A 145 39.49 -13.90 -23.30
N PHE A 146 38.77 -13.09 -24.08
CA PHE A 146 38.64 -13.24 -25.54
C PHE A 146 39.28 -12.10 -26.34
N ASN A 147 39.75 -11.06 -25.65
CA ASN A 147 40.53 -9.94 -26.21
C ASN A 147 42.02 -10.19 -25.97
#